data_AF-A0A5D0QKZ2-F1
#
_entry.id   AF-A0A5D0QKZ2-F1
#
_cell.length_a   1.000
_cell.length_b   1.000
_cell.length_c   1.000
_cell.angle_alpha   90.00
_cell.angle_beta   90.00
_cell.angle_gamma   90.00
#
_symmetry.space_group_name_H-M   'P 1'
#
loop_
_entity.id
_entity.type
_entity.pdbx_description
1 polymer ?
#
loop_
_entity_poly.entity_id
_entity_poly.type
_entity_poly.pdbx_seq_one_letter_code
_entity_poly.pdbx_strand_id
1 'polypeptide(L)'
;MTIPSPQPRTTTTTHSVFAALEHTFPAWEINVSRHGMWSAVRVQEPTPQQLAAGLLPHIVRRSRDDLVATLIEQLLIAQGC
;
A
#
# COMPACT_ATOMS: atom_id res chain seq x y z
N MET A 1 -10.37 42.02 15.67
CA MET A 1 -9.44 41.36 14.72
C MET A 1 -9.52 39.86 15.00
N THR A 2 -10.11 39.09 14.09
CA THR A 2 -10.24 37.63 14.26
C THR A 2 -9.13 36.95 13.46
N ILE A 3 -8.23 36.26 14.15
CA ILE A 3 -7.18 35.45 13.52
C ILE A 3 -7.84 34.14 13.06
N PRO A 4 -7.80 33.78 11.76
CA PRO A 4 -8.34 32.50 11.32
C PRO A 4 -7.47 31.35 11.86
N SER A 5 -8.11 30.39 12.53
CA SER A 5 -7.49 29.13 12.96
C SER A 5 -6.84 28.41 11.76
N PRO A 6 -5.62 27.86 11.89
CA PRO A 6 -5.04 27.07 10.83
C PRO A 6 -5.84 25.77 10.64
N GLN A 7 -6.48 25.61 9.49
CA GLN A 7 -7.08 24.33 9.08
C GLN A 7 -6.00 23.22 9.01
N PRO A 8 -6.36 21.96 9.32
CA PRO A 8 -5.42 20.84 9.26
C PRO A 8 -5.05 20.55 7.80
N ARG A 9 -3.83 20.93 7.39
CA ARG A 9 -3.24 20.64 6.07
C ARG A 9 -2.82 19.16 5.89
N THR A 10 -3.42 18.23 6.62
CA THR A 10 -2.96 16.83 6.73
C THR A 10 -3.83 15.82 5.98
N THR A 11 -5.04 16.19 5.54
CA THR A 11 -5.97 15.26 4.89
C THR A 11 -5.69 15.07 3.40
N THR A 12 -5.32 16.13 2.67
CA THR A 12 -5.13 16.07 1.21
C THR A 12 -3.89 15.26 0.80
N THR A 13 -2.79 15.37 1.56
CA THR A 13 -1.53 14.69 1.25
C THR A 13 -1.61 13.18 1.46
N THR A 14 -2.39 12.73 2.44
CA THR A 14 -2.56 11.31 2.72
C THR A 14 -3.36 10.64 1.59
N HIS A 15 -4.49 11.24 1.19
CA HIS A 15 -5.32 10.73 0.09
C HIS A 15 -4.56 10.66 -1.25
N SER A 16 -3.71 11.65 -1.56
CA SER A 16 -2.93 11.63 -2.81
C SER A 16 -1.86 10.52 -2.82
N VAL A 17 -1.27 10.19 -1.66
CA VAL A 17 -0.32 9.08 -1.54
C VAL A 17 -1.00 7.73 -1.74
N PHE A 18 -2.17 7.50 -1.13
CA PHE A 18 -2.93 6.26 -1.36
C PHE A 18 -3.31 6.09 -2.82
N ALA A 19 -3.90 7.12 -3.44
CA ALA A 19 -4.29 7.07 -4.85
C ALA A 19 -3.10 6.79 -5.78
N ALA A 20 -1.94 7.38 -5.51
CA ALA A 20 -0.74 7.10 -6.29
C ALA A 20 -0.26 5.66 -6.13
N LEU A 21 -0.28 5.12 -4.91
CA LEU A 21 0.13 3.73 -4.65
C LEU A 21 -0.83 2.72 -5.26
N GLU A 22 -2.15 2.91 -5.13
CA GLU A 22 -3.16 2.03 -5.73
C GLU A 22 -3.13 2.10 -7.26
N HIS A 23 -2.88 3.28 -7.84
CA HIS A 23 -2.66 3.41 -9.28
C HIS A 23 -1.38 2.68 -9.75
N THR A 24 -0.32 2.70 -8.93
CA THR A 24 0.96 2.04 -9.26
C THR A 24 0.89 0.52 -9.08
N PHE A 25 0.13 0.05 -8.09
CA PHE A 25 -0.01 -1.35 -7.71
C PHE A 25 -1.48 -1.78 -7.73
N PRO A 26 -2.13 -1.85 -8.91
CA PRO A 26 -3.58 -2.04 -9.01
C PRO A 26 -4.08 -3.41 -8.52
N ALA A 27 -3.19 -4.37 -8.33
CA ALA A 27 -3.52 -5.68 -7.75
C ALA A 27 -3.64 -5.64 -6.21
N TRP A 28 -3.44 -4.48 -5.57
CA TRP A 28 -3.32 -4.33 -4.13
C TRP A 28 -4.22 -3.21 -3.60
N GLU A 29 -4.95 -3.50 -2.54
CA GLU A 29 -5.66 -2.53 -1.73
C GLU A 29 -4.76 -2.11 -0.55
N ILE A 30 -4.57 -0.81 -0.34
CA ILE A 30 -3.57 -0.30 0.60
C ILE A 30 -4.25 0.38 1.78
N ASN A 31 -3.86 0.00 2.98
CA ASN A 31 -4.46 0.45 4.22
C ASN A 31 -3.39 0.89 5.22
N VAL A 32 -3.69 1.92 6.02
CA VAL A 32 -2.85 2.33 7.16
C VAL A 32 -3.68 2.26 8.44
N SER A 33 -3.19 1.50 9.40
CA SER A 33 -3.85 1.36 10.71
C SER A 33 -3.74 2.66 11.52
N ARG A 34 -4.57 2.79 12.55
CA ARG A 34 -4.50 3.90 13.51
C ARG A 34 -3.15 4.01 14.23
N HIS A 35 -2.36 2.93 14.24
CA HIS A 35 -1.02 2.89 14.83
C HIS A 35 0.10 3.15 13.81
N GLY A 36 -0.24 3.58 12.59
CA GLY A 36 0.73 3.89 11.53
C GLY A 36 1.32 2.67 10.83
N MET A 37 0.76 1.47 11.04
CA MET A 37 1.18 0.28 10.30
C MET A 37 0.59 0.31 8.89
N TRP A 38 1.44 0.13 7.90
CA TRP A 38 1.06 0.05 6.50
C TRP A 38 0.77 -1.40 6.13
N SER A 39 -0.31 -1.63 5.40
CA SER A 39 -0.71 -2.95 4.95
C SER A 39 -1.20 -2.92 3.51
N ALA A 40 -1.00 -4.02 2.80
CA ALA A 40 -1.54 -4.22 1.47
C ALA A 40 -2.17 -5.61 1.36
N VAL A 41 -3.40 -5.67 0.87
CA VAL A 41 -4.13 -6.91 0.62
C VAL A 41 -4.30 -7.07 -0.87
N ARG A 42 -4.02 -8.26 -1.39
CA ARG A 42 -4.14 -8.52 -2.82
C ARG A 42 -5.62 -8.64 -3.19
N VAL A 43 -6.04 -7.93 -4.24
CA VAL A 43 -7.43 -7.92 -4.71
C VAL A 43 -7.85 -9.31 -5.22
N GLN A 44 -6.91 -10.05 -5.78
CA GLN A 44 -7.10 -11.43 -6.24
C GLN A 44 -6.18 -12.37 -5.48
N GLU A 45 -6.74 -13.48 -4.99
CA GLU A 45 -5.97 -14.52 -4.33
C GLU A 45 -4.90 -15.09 -5.29
N PRO A 46 -3.63 -15.20 -4.85
CA PRO A 46 -2.61 -15.87 -5.64
C PRO A 46 -2.99 -17.34 -5.92
N THR A 47 -2.70 -17.80 -7.13
CA THR A 47 -2.82 -19.24 -7.46
C THR A 47 -1.82 -20.08 -6.65
N PRO A 48 -2.03 -21.41 -6.51
CA PRO A 48 -1.08 -22.28 -5.82
C PRO A 48 0.36 -22.19 -6.36
N GLN A 49 0.53 -22.04 -7.68
CA GLN A 49 1.84 -21.87 -8.32
C GLN A 49 2.49 -20.54 -7.92
N GLN A 50 1.70 -19.46 -7.87
CA GLN A 50 2.17 -18.15 -7.44
C GLN A 50 2.53 -18.10 -5.96
N LEU A 51 1.75 -18.77 -5.09
CA LEU A 51 2.10 -18.93 -3.68
C LEU A 51 3.44 -19.67 -3.52
N ALA A 52 3.65 -20.74 -4.30
CA ALA A 52 4.90 -21.49 -4.30
C ALA A 52 6.10 -20.63 -4.78
N ALA A 53 5.85 -19.65 -5.65
CA ALA A 53 6.84 -18.67 -6.09
C ALA A 53 7.09 -17.53 -5.08
N GLY A 54 6.38 -17.51 -3.94
CA GLY A 54 6.56 -16.50 -2.88
C GLY A 54 5.66 -15.28 -3.00
N LEU A 55 4.61 -15.34 -3.84
CA LEU A 55 3.60 -14.29 -3.93
C LEU A 55 2.69 -14.33 -2.70
N LEU A 56 2.58 -13.22 -2.00
CA LEU A 56 1.87 -13.09 -0.74
C LEU A 56 0.44 -12.57 -0.99
N PRO A 57 -0.58 -13.06 -0.27
CA PRO A 57 -1.93 -12.49 -0.33
C PRO A 57 -2.07 -11.22 0.53
N HIS A 58 -1.23 -11.05 1.54
CA HIS A 58 -1.29 -9.95 2.50
C HIS A 58 0.09 -9.57 3.02
N ILE A 59 0.37 -8.28 3.12
CA ILE A 59 1.64 -7.69 3.55
C ILE A 59 1.38 -6.65 4.64
N VAL A 60 2.20 -6.66 5.69
CA VAL A 60 2.18 -5.64 6.75
C VAL A 60 3.60 -5.14 6.99
N ARG A 61 3.78 -3.82 7.05
CA ARG A 61 5.06 -3.14 7.24
C ARG A 61 4.92 -1.93 8.17
N ARG A 62 6.03 -1.52 8.79
CA ARG A 62 6.08 -0.40 9.74
C ARG A 62 6.10 0.96 9.05
N SER A 63 6.52 1.02 7.79
CA SER A 63 6.63 2.24 7.01
C SER A 63 6.05 2.06 5.62
N ARG A 64 5.69 3.19 4.98
CA ARG A 64 5.29 3.25 3.58
C ARG A 64 6.38 2.71 2.67
N ASP A 65 7.62 3.13 2.90
CA ASP A 65 8.72 2.82 1.99
C ASP A 65 9.07 1.33 2.02
N ASP A 66 9.00 0.69 3.20
CA ASP A 66 9.12 -0.78 3.33
C ASP A 66 7.98 -1.52 2.63
N LEU A 67 6.75 -0.98 2.70
CA LEU A 67 5.60 -1.54 1.98
C LEU A 67 5.84 -1.46 0.47
N VAL A 68 6.26 -0.30 -0.03
CA VAL A 68 6.54 -0.09 -1.46
C VAL A 68 7.65 -1.00 -1.95
N ALA A 69 8.75 -1.14 -1.21
CA ALA A 69 9.83 -2.05 -1.56
C ALA A 69 9.31 -3.50 -1.68
N THR A 70 8.50 -3.94 -0.72
CA THR A 70 7.89 -5.28 -0.77
C THR A 70 6.93 -5.40 -1.97
N LEU A 71 6.12 -4.39 -2.28
CA LEU A 71 5.20 -4.41 -3.43
C LEU A 71 5.94 -4.51 -4.76
N ILE A 72 7.11 -3.88 -4.89
CA ILE A 72 7.98 -4.01 -6.07
C ILE A 72 8.48 -5.45 -6.21
N GLU A 73 8.97 -6.07 -5.13
CA GLU A 73 9.38 -7.49 -5.16
C GLU A 73 8.24 -8.41 -5.59
N GLN A 74 7.04 -8.17 -5.06
CA GLN A 74 5.85 -8.96 -5.38
C GLN A 74 5.37 -8.78 -6.81
N LEU A 75 5.55 -7.58 -7.39
CA LEU A 75 5.30 -7.33 -8.81
C LEU A 75 6.26 -8.14 -9.69
N LEU A 76 7.55 -8.22 -9.33
CA LEU A 76 8.55 -9.00 -10.06
C LEU A 76 8.22 -10.51 -10.00
N ILE A 77 7.85 -11.02 -8.82
CA ILE A 77 7.43 -12.43 -8.66
C ILE A 77 6.20 -12.72 -9.53
N ALA A 78 5.22 -11.81 -9.53
CA ALA A 78 4.00 -11.98 -10.32
C ALA A 78 4.22 -11.93 -11.84
N GLN A 79 5.24 -11.21 -12.32
CA GLN A 79 5.60 -11.14 -13.74
C GLN A 79 6.49 -12.30 -14.21
N GLY A 80 7.19 -12.96 -13.27
CA GLY A 80 8.05 -14.11 -13.56
C GLY A 80 7.32 -15.47 -13.55
N CYS A 81 6.03 -15.50 -13.19
CA CYS A 81 5.16 -16.68 -13.18
C CYS A 81 4.16 -16.62 -14.34
#